data_AF-A0A5N7SLR7-F1
#
_entry.id   AF-A0A5N7SLR7-F1
#
_cell.length_a   1.000
_cell.length_b   1.000
_cell.length_c   1.000
_cell.angle_alpha   90.00
_cell.angle_beta   90.00
_cell.angle_gamma   90.00
#
_symmetry.space_group_name_H-M   'P 1'
#
loop_
_entity.id
_entity.type
_entity.pdbx_description
1 polymer ?
#
loop_
_entity_poly.entity_id
_entity_poly.type
_entity_poly.pdbx_seq_one_letter_code
_entity_poly.pdbx_strand_id
1 'polypeptide(L)'
;MKNYDLIVVGAGIVGLAHAYAAARRGRSVLVIERDAACISASIRNFGFVTVTGQQAGAHWRRAMRSRDTWAEIAPQAGIEVVHRGLWLTARRPSAEAVLHAFLSTAMGERCELLTPAQAAERHPALRTGDLSAVLYSPHELRVESRKAIPRLAQWLEQAMGVDFRFGEAVLDVAAPRVRSTRASYHGERVVVCNNADPGGLFAGLW
;
A
#
# COMPACT_ATOMS: atom_id res chain seq x y z
N MET A 1 23.64 16.49 17.17
CA MET A 1 22.98 15.52 16.27
C MET A 1 21.48 15.67 16.45
N LYS A 2 20.68 15.66 15.36
CA LYS A 2 19.21 15.66 15.46
C LYS A 2 18.77 14.30 16.01
N ASN A 3 17.89 14.33 17.01
CA ASN A 3 17.25 13.14 17.56
C ASN A 3 15.90 12.94 16.86
N TYR A 4 15.52 11.68 16.66
CA TYR A 4 14.24 11.31 16.04
C TYR A 4 13.37 10.52 17.01
N ASP A 5 12.05 10.74 16.95
CA ASP A 5 11.07 9.89 17.62
C ASP A 5 11.02 8.50 16.96
N LEU A 6 11.19 8.44 15.64
CA LEU A 6 11.14 7.21 14.86
C LEU A 6 12.20 7.20 13.74
N ILE A 7 12.98 6.12 13.69
CA ILE A 7 13.78 5.75 12.52
C ILE A 7 13.09 4.60 11.78
N VAL A 8 12.92 4.74 10.48
CA VAL A 8 12.39 3.70 9.58
C VAL A 8 13.52 3.21 8.68
N VAL A 9 13.76 1.90 8.67
CA VAL A 9 14.77 1.27 7.81
C VAL A 9 14.08 0.71 6.56
N GLY A 10 14.26 1.36 5.42
CA GLY A 10 13.67 1.02 4.12
C GLY A 10 12.60 2.00 3.67
N ALA A 11 12.72 2.50 2.44
CA ALA A 11 11.79 3.44 1.80
C ALA A 11 10.79 2.74 0.85
N GLY A 12 10.51 1.45 1.08
CA GLY A 12 9.39 0.75 0.46
C GLY A 12 8.04 1.16 1.02
N ILE A 13 6.93 0.70 0.43
CA ILE A 13 5.57 1.12 0.80
C ILE A 13 5.26 0.89 2.29
N VAL A 14 5.76 -0.18 2.89
CA VAL A 14 5.59 -0.46 4.33
C VAL A 14 6.32 0.59 5.16
N GLY A 15 7.56 0.95 4.80
CA GLY A 15 8.32 1.98 5.49
C GLY A 15 7.68 3.36 5.35
N LEU A 16 7.28 3.74 4.12
CA LEU A 16 6.59 5.01 3.87
C LEU A 16 5.25 5.10 4.61
N ALA A 17 4.51 4.00 4.76
CA ALA A 17 3.27 3.98 5.55
C ALA A 17 3.53 4.23 7.05
N HIS A 18 4.62 3.68 7.61
CA HIS A 18 5.02 3.97 8.99
C HIS A 18 5.48 5.42 9.15
N ALA A 19 6.26 5.92 8.20
CA ALA A 19 6.70 7.31 8.19
C ALA A 19 5.51 8.28 8.15
N TYR A 20 4.56 8.06 7.23
CA TYR A 20 3.31 8.81 7.16
C TYR A 20 2.55 8.78 8.50
N ALA A 21 2.33 7.58 9.05
CA ALA A 21 1.56 7.42 10.28
C ALA A 21 2.21 8.12 11.48
N ALA A 22 3.54 8.12 11.56
CA ALA A 22 4.28 8.81 12.62
C ALA A 22 4.29 10.33 12.41
N ALA A 23 4.59 10.80 11.20
CA ALA A 23 4.60 12.22 10.86
C ALA A 23 3.23 12.87 11.07
N ARG A 24 2.13 12.18 10.71
CA ARG A 24 0.76 12.64 10.97
C ARG A 24 0.45 12.83 12.46
N ARG A 25 1.22 12.19 13.34
CA ARG A 25 1.11 12.34 14.81
C ARG A 25 2.12 13.36 15.37
N GLY A 26 2.71 14.20 14.51
CA GLY A 26 3.68 15.22 14.90
C GLY A 26 5.04 14.66 15.34
N ARG A 27 5.37 13.42 14.97
CA ARG A 27 6.63 12.78 15.34
C ARG A 27 7.73 13.14 14.34
N SER A 28 8.94 13.35 14.84
CA SER A 28 10.13 13.50 14.01
C SER A 28 10.55 12.14 13.45
N VAL A 29 10.66 12.04 12.13
CA VAL A 29 10.91 10.78 11.42
C VAL A 29 12.14 10.89 10.53
N LEU A 30 12.98 9.86 10.58
CA LEU A 30 14.05 9.62 9.62
C LEU A 30 13.80 8.30 8.88
N VAL A 31 13.80 8.32 7.56
CA VAL A 31 13.80 7.12 6.71
C VAL A 31 15.19 6.90 6.12
N ILE A 32 15.75 5.72 6.33
CA ILE A 32 17.08 5.33 5.80
C ILE A 32 16.88 4.23 4.76
N GLU A 33 17.36 4.46 3.53
CA GLU A 33 17.26 3.55 2.40
C GLU A 33 18.65 3.26 1.85
N ARG A 34 18.97 1.96 1.67
CA ARG A 34 20.29 1.51 1.21
C ARG A 34 20.55 1.92 -0.22
N ASP A 35 19.51 1.95 -1.04
CA ASP A 35 19.59 2.23 -2.46
C ASP A 35 19.43 3.74 -2.71
N ALA A 36 19.87 4.22 -3.86
CA ALA A 36 19.71 5.64 -4.23
C ALA A 36 18.24 6.06 -4.41
N ALA A 37 17.32 5.09 -4.52
CA ALA A 37 15.87 5.26 -4.60
C ALA A 37 15.18 3.94 -4.21
N CYS A 38 13.85 3.95 -4.08
CA CYS A 38 13.10 2.70 -3.91
C CYS A 38 13.07 1.90 -5.23
N ILE A 39 13.85 0.80 -5.32
CA ILE A 39 14.03 0.03 -6.57
C ILE A 39 13.46 -1.41 -6.51
N SER A 40 13.01 -1.86 -5.35
CA SER A 40 12.60 -3.25 -5.09
C SER A 40 11.10 -3.48 -5.31
N ALA A 41 10.49 -4.42 -4.60
CA ALA A 41 9.12 -4.91 -4.79
C ALA A 41 8.05 -3.81 -4.85
N SER A 42 8.23 -2.73 -4.07
CA SER A 42 7.22 -1.66 -3.96
C SER A 42 6.96 -0.93 -5.27
N ILE A 43 7.95 -0.80 -6.17
CA ILE A 43 7.75 -0.17 -7.49
C ILE A 43 7.38 -1.17 -8.60
N ARG A 44 7.42 -2.48 -8.31
CA ARG A 44 7.13 -3.56 -9.28
C ARG A 44 5.75 -4.18 -9.10
N ASN A 45 5.04 -3.80 -8.04
CA ASN A 45 3.67 -4.23 -7.79
C ASN A 45 2.70 -3.56 -8.79
N PHE A 46 1.61 -4.26 -9.14
CA PHE A 46 0.56 -3.78 -10.06
C PHE A 46 -0.24 -2.55 -9.58
N GLY A 47 -0.07 -2.17 -8.31
CA GLY A 47 -0.58 -0.95 -7.68
C GLY A 47 -2.07 -1.00 -7.36
N PHE A 48 -2.67 -2.19 -7.36
CA PHE A 48 -4.07 -2.39 -7.06
C PHE A 48 -4.30 -2.43 -5.55
N VAL A 49 -5.10 -1.48 -5.05
CA VAL A 49 -5.52 -1.38 -3.66
C VAL A 49 -6.75 -2.27 -3.48
N THR A 50 -6.50 -3.56 -3.24
CA THR A 50 -7.52 -4.60 -3.19
C THR A 50 -8.31 -4.56 -1.88
N VAL A 51 -9.64 -4.44 -1.98
CA VAL A 51 -10.57 -4.56 -0.84
C VAL A 51 -11.41 -5.83 -0.95
N THR A 52 -12.07 -6.02 -2.09
CA THR A 52 -12.88 -7.20 -2.39
C THR A 52 -12.00 -8.45 -2.42
N GLY A 53 -12.48 -9.53 -1.78
CA GLY A 53 -11.74 -10.78 -1.63
C GLY A 53 -10.82 -10.86 -0.41
N GLN A 54 -10.72 -9.80 0.40
CA GLN A 54 -10.03 -9.86 1.69
C GLN A 54 -10.85 -10.64 2.73
N GLN A 55 -10.17 -11.35 3.63
CA GLN A 55 -10.83 -12.11 4.69
C GLN A 55 -11.67 -11.20 5.59
N ALA A 56 -12.84 -11.71 6.00
CA ALA A 56 -13.74 -11.01 6.91
C ALA A 56 -13.07 -10.59 8.23
N GLY A 57 -13.59 -9.52 8.83
CA GLY A 57 -13.10 -9.00 10.10
C GLY A 57 -11.88 -8.09 9.94
N ALA A 58 -10.78 -8.42 10.63
CA ALA A 58 -9.64 -7.51 10.77
C ALA A 58 -8.91 -7.24 9.44
N HIS A 59 -8.85 -8.21 8.53
CA HIS A 59 -8.20 -8.06 7.22
C HIS A 59 -8.98 -7.11 6.32
N TRP A 60 -10.29 -7.34 6.14
CA TRP A 60 -11.15 -6.44 5.37
C TRP A 60 -11.17 -5.01 5.94
N ARG A 61 -11.29 -4.83 7.27
CA ARG A 61 -11.20 -3.49 7.89
C ARG A 61 -9.86 -2.81 7.63
N ARG A 62 -8.76 -3.57 7.60
CA ARG A 62 -7.44 -3.04 7.25
C ARG A 62 -7.40 -2.61 5.78
N ALA A 63 -7.96 -3.40 4.87
CA ALA A 63 -8.00 -3.08 3.45
C ALA A 63 -8.83 -1.82 3.15
N MET A 64 -10.02 -1.70 3.75
CA MET A 64 -10.83 -0.48 3.67
C MET A 64 -10.08 0.75 4.18
N ARG A 65 -9.43 0.65 5.35
CA ARG A 65 -8.63 1.76 5.88
C ARG A 65 -7.45 2.12 4.99
N SER A 66 -6.75 1.13 4.43
CA SER A 66 -5.65 1.36 3.48
C SER A 66 -6.16 2.07 2.23
N ARG A 67 -7.33 1.67 1.73
CA ARG A 67 -8.00 2.32 0.60
C ARG A 67 -8.37 3.76 0.88
N ASP A 68 -8.95 4.05 2.04
CA ASP A 68 -9.31 5.42 2.42
C ASP A 68 -8.06 6.29 2.61
N THR A 69 -6.99 5.70 3.17
CA THR A 69 -5.68 6.37 3.31
C THR A 69 -5.08 6.71 1.94
N TRP A 70 -5.15 5.79 0.96
CA TRP A 70 -4.73 6.09 -0.41
C TRP A 70 -5.59 7.19 -1.05
N ALA A 71 -6.92 7.15 -0.86
CA ALA A 71 -7.83 8.18 -1.37
C ALA A 71 -7.54 9.57 -0.79
N GLU A 72 -7.15 9.63 0.49
CA GLU A 72 -6.76 10.85 1.20
C GLU A 72 -5.42 11.41 0.68
N ILE A 73 -4.39 10.57 0.59
CA ILE A 73 -3.02 11.01 0.32
C ILE A 73 -2.78 11.25 -1.18
N ALA A 74 -3.35 10.43 -2.06
CA ALA A 74 -3.06 10.47 -3.48
C ALA A 74 -3.20 11.89 -4.10
N PRO A 75 -4.30 12.63 -3.89
CA PRO A 75 -4.42 13.99 -4.42
C PRO A 75 -3.38 14.97 -3.82
N GLN A 76 -3.04 14.82 -2.55
CA GLN A 76 -2.07 15.70 -1.87
C GLN A 76 -0.64 15.48 -2.38
N ALA A 77 -0.30 14.22 -2.67
CA ALA A 77 1.02 13.83 -3.16
C ALA A 77 1.15 13.89 -4.70
N GLY A 78 0.15 14.40 -5.42
CA GLY A 78 0.14 14.41 -6.89
C GLY A 78 0.19 13.00 -7.50
N ILE A 79 -0.34 12.00 -6.80
CA ILE A 79 -0.42 10.62 -7.25
C ILE A 79 -1.76 10.41 -7.97
N GLU A 80 -1.68 9.99 -9.22
CA GLU A 80 -2.85 9.69 -10.02
C GLU A 80 -3.46 8.34 -9.62
N VAL A 81 -4.77 8.33 -9.40
CA VAL A 81 -5.58 7.11 -9.31
C VAL A 81 -6.04 6.73 -10.71
N VAL A 82 -5.34 5.79 -11.33
CA VAL A 82 -5.49 5.39 -12.74
C VAL A 82 -6.68 4.45 -12.98
N HIS A 83 -7.23 3.84 -11.93
CA HIS A 83 -8.42 2.99 -12.04
C HIS A 83 -9.19 3.03 -10.71
N ARG A 84 -10.53 3.00 -10.79
CA ARG A 84 -11.45 3.03 -9.65
C ARG A 84 -12.46 1.89 -9.79
N GLY A 85 -12.69 1.20 -8.67
CA GLY A 85 -13.56 0.05 -8.57
C GLY A 85 -12.96 -1.23 -9.16
N LEU A 86 -13.75 -2.29 -9.06
CA LEU A 86 -13.46 -3.63 -9.54
C LEU A 86 -14.67 -4.16 -10.29
N TRP A 87 -14.40 -4.78 -11.44
CA TRP A 87 -15.36 -5.57 -12.21
C TRP A 87 -14.93 -7.03 -12.16
N LEU A 88 -15.60 -7.85 -11.35
CA LEU A 88 -15.28 -9.25 -11.17
C LEU A 88 -16.30 -10.12 -11.91
N THR A 89 -15.85 -10.83 -12.94
CA THR A 89 -16.73 -11.60 -13.82
C THR A 89 -16.91 -13.03 -13.32
N ALA A 90 -18.13 -13.55 -13.43
CA ALA A 90 -18.46 -14.95 -13.25
C ALA A 90 -18.91 -15.55 -14.59
N ARG A 91 -18.38 -16.72 -14.94
CA ARG A 91 -18.78 -17.52 -16.13
C ARG A 91 -19.51 -18.81 -15.77
N ARG A 92 -19.24 -19.33 -14.58
CA ARG A 92 -19.70 -20.64 -14.12
C ARG A 92 -20.74 -20.45 -13.02
N PRO A 93 -21.78 -21.29 -12.93
CA PRO A 93 -22.77 -21.21 -11.85
C PRO A 93 -22.13 -21.20 -10.46
N SER A 94 -21.05 -21.96 -10.25
CA SER A 94 -20.31 -21.97 -8.98
C SER A 94 -19.60 -20.65 -8.67
N ALA A 95 -19.13 -19.92 -9.69
CA ALA A 95 -18.51 -18.61 -9.49
C ALA A 95 -19.57 -17.56 -9.14
N GLU A 96 -20.72 -17.60 -9.80
CA GLU A 96 -21.85 -16.72 -9.50
C GLU A 96 -22.41 -16.96 -8.09
N ALA A 97 -22.52 -18.23 -7.66
CA ALA A 97 -22.89 -18.57 -6.29
C ALA A 97 -21.93 -17.96 -5.25
N VAL A 98 -20.63 -17.89 -5.54
CA VAL A 98 -19.64 -17.21 -4.68
C VAL A 98 -19.91 -15.71 -4.62
N LEU A 99 -20.29 -15.06 -5.72
CA LEU A 99 -20.64 -13.63 -5.74
C LEU A 99 -21.90 -13.36 -4.89
N HIS A 100 -22.92 -14.21 -5.00
CA HIS A 100 -24.12 -14.10 -4.16
C HIS A 100 -23.80 -14.29 -2.66
N ALA A 101 -22.99 -15.30 -2.33
CA ALA A 101 -22.56 -15.54 -0.96
C ALA A 101 -21.78 -14.34 -0.40
N PHE A 102 -20.88 -13.74 -1.20
CA PHE A 102 -20.14 -12.54 -0.82
C PHE A 102 -21.06 -11.34 -0.55
N LEU A 103 -22.04 -11.10 -1.43
CA LEU A 103 -23.02 -10.01 -1.30
C LEU A 103 -23.92 -10.14 -0.07
N SER A 104 -24.10 -11.36 0.44
CA SER A 104 -24.86 -11.63 1.66
C SER A 104 -24.10 -11.27 2.95
N THR A 105 -22.86 -10.79 2.83
CA THR A 105 -22.04 -10.34 3.96
C THR A 105 -21.95 -8.82 4.03
N ALA A 106 -21.55 -8.29 5.18
CA ALA A 106 -21.26 -6.86 5.33
C ALA A 106 -20.15 -6.36 4.39
N MET A 107 -19.30 -7.24 3.85
CA MET A 107 -18.26 -6.86 2.90
C MET A 107 -18.79 -6.57 1.50
N GLY A 108 -19.99 -7.06 1.18
CA GLY A 108 -20.69 -6.77 -0.07
C GLY A 108 -21.47 -5.45 -0.06
N GLU A 109 -21.44 -4.71 1.05
CA GLU A 109 -22.12 -3.42 1.15
C GLU A 109 -21.63 -2.46 0.06
N ARG A 110 -22.57 -1.83 -0.67
CA ARG A 110 -22.31 -0.97 -1.84
C ARG A 110 -21.71 -1.69 -3.07
N CYS A 111 -21.52 -3.00 -3.02
CA CYS A 111 -21.24 -3.79 -4.21
C CYS A 111 -22.57 -4.15 -4.91
N GLU A 112 -22.51 -4.34 -6.22
CA GLU A 112 -23.67 -4.61 -7.06
C GLU A 112 -23.45 -5.90 -7.86
N LEU A 113 -24.44 -6.79 -7.88
CA LEU A 113 -24.48 -7.86 -8.86
C LEU A 113 -25.18 -7.35 -10.12
N LEU A 114 -24.51 -7.46 -11.25
CA LEU A 114 -24.99 -7.01 -12.54
C LEU A 114 -25.18 -8.21 -13.46
N THR A 115 -26.26 -8.15 -14.24
CA THR A 115 -26.40 -9.04 -15.39
C THR A 115 -25.35 -8.69 -16.45
N PRO A 116 -25.03 -9.61 -17.37
CA PRO A 116 -24.15 -9.32 -18.51
C PRO A 116 -24.58 -8.10 -19.34
N ALA A 117 -25.88 -7.86 -19.49
CA ALA A 117 -26.42 -6.70 -20.20
C ALA A 117 -26.15 -5.38 -19.45
N GLN A 118 -26.43 -5.34 -18.14
CA GLN A 118 -26.15 -4.16 -17.29
C GLN A 118 -24.65 -3.84 -17.23
N ALA A 119 -23.80 -4.87 -17.19
CA ALA A 119 -22.36 -4.69 -17.18
C ALA A 119 -21.83 -4.16 -18.52
N ALA A 120 -22.38 -4.62 -19.65
CA ALA A 120 -22.01 -4.11 -20.97
C ALA A 120 -22.44 -2.64 -21.17
N GLU A 121 -23.59 -2.25 -20.65
CA GLU A 121 -24.07 -0.87 -20.68
C GLU A 121 -23.14 0.06 -19.88
N ARG A 122 -22.76 -0.34 -18.66
CA ARG A 122 -21.91 0.49 -17.78
C ARG A 122 -20.44 0.45 -18.14
N HIS A 123 -19.93 -0.65 -18.69
CA HIS A 123 -18.55 -0.80 -19.11
C HIS A 123 -18.45 -1.44 -20.50
N PRO A 124 -18.61 -0.66 -21.59
CA PRO A 124 -18.65 -1.19 -22.96
C PRO A 124 -17.41 -1.95 -23.42
N ALA A 125 -16.26 -1.76 -22.76
CA ALA A 125 -15.04 -2.51 -23.05
C ALA A 125 -15.06 -3.95 -22.50
N LEU A 126 -16.00 -4.27 -21.60
CA LEU A 126 -16.16 -5.61 -21.06
C LEU A 126 -16.82 -6.53 -22.07
N ARG A 127 -16.16 -7.64 -22.41
CA ARG A 127 -16.77 -8.72 -23.19
C ARG A 127 -17.68 -9.54 -22.28
N THR A 128 -18.98 -9.48 -22.51
CA THR A 128 -19.99 -10.07 -21.61
C THR A 128 -20.67 -11.33 -22.15
N GLY A 129 -20.39 -11.74 -23.40
CA GLY A 129 -21.13 -12.80 -24.09
C GLY A 129 -21.06 -14.20 -23.47
N ASP A 130 -20.05 -14.48 -22.64
CA ASP A 130 -19.86 -15.76 -21.94
C ASP A 130 -20.01 -15.64 -20.41
N LEU A 131 -20.50 -14.50 -19.93
CA LEU A 131 -20.63 -14.21 -18.50
C LEU A 131 -22.02 -14.61 -18.01
N SER A 132 -22.10 -15.15 -16.81
CA SER A 132 -23.36 -15.42 -16.12
C SER A 132 -23.74 -14.25 -15.18
N ALA A 133 -22.76 -13.63 -14.54
CA ALA A 133 -22.93 -12.42 -13.73
C ALA A 133 -21.63 -11.61 -13.65
N VAL A 134 -21.74 -10.35 -13.22
CA VAL A 134 -20.60 -9.48 -12.92
C VAL A 134 -20.82 -8.80 -11.59
N LEU A 135 -19.86 -8.93 -10.66
CA LEU A 135 -19.84 -8.12 -9.44
C LEU A 135 -19.10 -6.81 -9.72
N TYR A 136 -19.76 -5.68 -9.49
CA TYR A 136 -19.11 -4.39 -9.39
C TYR A 136 -18.86 -4.04 -7.92
N SER A 137 -17.62 -3.71 -7.57
CA SER A 137 -17.28 -3.11 -6.29
C SER A 137 -16.75 -1.69 -6.53
N PRO A 138 -17.25 -0.67 -5.81
CA PRO A 138 -16.75 0.70 -5.91
C PRO A 138 -15.51 0.96 -5.04
N HIS A 139 -15.04 -0.06 -4.30
CA HIS A 139 -14.07 0.16 -3.24
C HIS A 139 -12.64 0.31 -3.75
N GLU A 140 -12.25 -0.42 -4.79
CA GLU A 140 -10.86 -0.54 -5.20
C GLU A 140 -10.33 0.75 -5.81
N LEU A 141 -9.03 0.94 -5.66
CA LEU A 141 -8.27 1.98 -6.35
C LEU A 141 -7.07 1.32 -7.02
N ARG A 142 -6.53 1.95 -8.06
CA ARG A 142 -5.23 1.59 -8.61
C ARG A 142 -4.38 2.83 -8.77
N VAL A 143 -3.13 2.72 -8.38
CA VAL A 143 -2.07 3.70 -8.70
C VAL A 143 -1.00 3.02 -9.54
N GLU A 144 -0.20 3.79 -10.27
CA GLU A 144 1.00 3.25 -10.91
C GLU A 144 2.16 3.23 -9.90
N SER A 145 2.47 2.08 -9.32
CA SER A 145 3.42 1.95 -8.19
C SER A 145 4.78 2.59 -8.48
N ARG A 146 5.31 2.41 -9.70
CA ARG A 146 6.60 3.00 -10.10
C ARG A 146 6.61 4.53 -10.04
N LYS A 147 5.45 5.18 -10.22
CA LYS A 147 5.28 6.64 -10.10
C LYS A 147 4.82 7.05 -8.71
N ALA A 148 3.97 6.26 -8.07
CA ALA A 148 3.34 6.58 -6.80
C ALA A 148 4.33 6.58 -5.62
N ILE A 149 5.22 5.58 -5.55
CA ILE A 149 6.14 5.43 -4.42
C ILE A 149 7.15 6.59 -4.31
N PRO A 150 7.85 7.02 -5.38
CA PRO A 150 8.72 8.18 -5.31
C PRO A 150 7.98 9.48 -4.97
N ARG A 151 6.77 9.67 -5.51
CA ARG A 151 5.92 10.84 -5.22
C ARG A 151 5.48 10.88 -3.76
N LEU A 152 5.15 9.72 -3.19
CA LEU A 152 4.81 9.61 -1.78
C LEU A 152 6.00 10.00 -0.90
N ALA A 153 7.21 9.50 -1.20
CA ALA A 153 8.42 9.87 -0.46
C ALA A 153 8.71 11.39 -0.55
N GLN A 154 8.63 11.96 -1.76
CA GLN A 154 8.81 13.39 -1.98
C GLN A 154 7.78 14.23 -1.21
N TRP A 155 6.51 13.83 -1.23
CA TRP A 155 5.46 14.53 -0.50
C TRP A 155 5.66 14.43 1.01
N LEU A 156 6.06 13.26 1.54
CA LEU A 156 6.40 13.11 2.97
C LEU A 156 7.55 14.01 3.39
N GLU A 157 8.57 14.18 2.55
CA GLU A 157 9.69 15.09 2.79
C GLU A 157 9.22 16.55 2.80
N GLN A 158 8.57 16.98 1.72
CA GLN A 158 8.26 18.38 1.48
C GLN A 158 7.09 18.90 2.33
N ALA A 159 6.03 18.10 2.48
CA ALA A 159 4.80 18.52 3.14
C ALA A 159 4.71 18.07 4.60
N MET A 160 5.41 16.99 4.98
CA MET A 160 5.33 16.42 6.33
C MET A 160 6.64 16.48 7.12
N GLY A 161 7.73 16.99 6.53
CA GLY A 161 9.01 17.18 7.21
C GLY A 161 9.71 15.88 7.61
N VAL A 162 9.44 14.78 6.89
CA VAL A 162 10.15 13.51 7.06
C VAL A 162 11.54 13.62 6.44
N ASP A 163 12.59 13.31 7.20
CA ASP A 163 13.95 13.30 6.66
C ASP A 163 14.26 11.98 5.94
N PHE A 164 14.98 12.06 4.82
CA PHE A 164 15.42 10.89 4.07
C PHE A 164 16.95 10.80 3.95
N ARG A 165 17.45 9.56 3.97
CA ARG A 165 18.85 9.20 3.69
C ARG A 165 18.88 8.03 2.72
N PHE A 166 18.95 8.34 1.43
CA PHE A 166 19.13 7.37 0.35
C PHE A 166 20.61 7.06 0.13
N GLY A 167 20.92 5.87 -0.41
CA GLY A 167 22.29 5.41 -0.61
C GLY A 167 23.03 5.09 0.70
N GLU A 168 22.28 4.79 1.77
CA GLU A 168 22.82 4.61 3.12
C GLU A 168 22.25 3.32 3.74
N ALA A 169 23.11 2.32 3.93
CA ALA A 169 22.67 1.04 4.45
C ALA A 169 22.77 1.03 5.98
N VAL A 170 21.68 0.62 6.65
CA VAL A 170 21.71 0.35 8.09
C VAL A 170 22.43 -0.97 8.35
N LEU A 171 23.45 -0.90 9.21
CA LEU A 171 24.33 -2.02 9.55
C LEU A 171 23.98 -2.65 10.89
N ASP A 172 23.45 -1.86 11.83
CA ASP A 172 23.13 -2.31 13.18
C ASP A 172 22.00 -1.46 13.77
N VAL A 173 21.12 -2.11 14.54
CA VAL A 173 20.01 -1.47 15.23
C VAL A 173 20.03 -1.93 16.69
N ALA A 174 20.44 -1.02 17.58
CA ALA A 174 20.44 -1.18 19.02
C ALA A 174 19.78 0.07 19.62
N ALA A 175 18.45 0.16 19.50
CA ALA A 175 17.69 1.34 19.87
C ALA A 175 18.05 1.83 21.29
N PRO A 176 18.26 3.15 21.49
CA PRO A 176 17.94 4.21 20.54
C PRO A 176 19.03 4.50 19.49
N ARG A 177 20.12 3.72 19.42
CA ARG A 177 21.20 3.93 18.46
C ARG A 177 21.01 3.09 17.20
N VAL A 178 21.09 3.73 16.03
CA VAL A 178 21.11 3.08 14.73
C VAL A 178 22.42 3.43 14.03
N ARG A 179 23.18 2.43 13.58
CA ARG A 179 24.43 2.64 12.85
C ARG A 179 24.24 2.30 11.38
N SER A 180 24.70 3.17 10.51
CA SER A 180 24.71 2.98 9.07
C SER A 180 26.13 2.92 8.51
N THR A 181 26.26 2.78 7.19
CA THR A 181 27.52 2.90 6.46
C THR A 181 28.12 4.31 6.51
N ARG A 182 27.37 5.34 6.92
CA ARG A 182 27.81 6.75 6.85
C ARG A 182 27.83 7.45 8.20
N ALA A 183 26.97 7.04 9.14
CA ALA A 183 26.78 7.75 10.39
C ALA A 183 26.19 6.86 11.49
N SER A 184 26.04 7.44 12.67
CA SER A 184 25.15 6.92 13.71
C SER A 184 24.00 7.89 13.89
N TYR A 185 22.82 7.39 14.22
CA TYR A 185 21.62 8.17 14.49
C TYR A 185 21.02 7.78 15.83
N HIS A 186 20.26 8.71 16.41
CA HIS A 186 19.47 8.48 17.61
C HIS A 186 17.97 8.47 17.24
N GLY A 187 17.31 7.35 17.47
CA GLY A 187 15.88 7.14 17.26
C GLY A 187 15.26 6.42 18.44
N GLU A 188 14.29 7.01 19.13
CA GLU A 188 13.63 6.38 20.29
C GLU A 188 12.99 5.04 19.95
N ARG A 189 12.45 4.94 18.73
CA ARG A 189 11.91 3.71 18.16
C ARG A 189 12.51 3.47 16.79
N VAL A 190 12.63 2.19 16.43
CA VAL A 190 13.11 1.78 15.12
C VAL A 190 12.13 0.77 14.53
N VAL A 191 11.69 1.00 13.29
CA VAL A 191 10.88 0.05 12.53
C VAL A 191 11.69 -0.41 11.34
N VAL A 192 11.88 -1.73 11.24
CA VAL A 192 12.65 -2.34 10.16
C VAL A 192 11.70 -2.82 9.06
N CYS A 193 11.84 -2.24 7.88
CA CYS A 193 11.01 -2.46 6.69
C CYS A 193 11.87 -2.90 5.48
N ASN A 194 12.88 -3.75 5.71
CA ASN A 194 13.84 -4.19 4.69
C ASN A 194 13.33 -5.33 3.79
N ASN A 195 12.08 -5.77 3.95
CA ASN A 195 11.51 -6.94 3.29
C ASN A 195 12.29 -8.24 3.63
N ALA A 196 11.90 -9.38 3.05
CA ALA A 196 12.69 -10.61 3.11
C ALA A 196 13.92 -10.49 2.21
N ASP A 197 14.97 -9.83 2.69
CA ASP A 197 16.26 -9.72 2.02
C ASP A 197 17.23 -10.79 2.58
N PRO A 198 17.57 -11.84 1.80
CA PRO A 198 18.49 -12.88 2.26
C PRO A 198 19.85 -12.27 2.64
N GLY A 199 20.25 -12.46 3.90
CA GLY A 199 21.49 -11.87 4.43
C GLY A 199 21.41 -10.39 4.83
N GLY A 200 20.22 -9.78 4.75
CA GLY A 200 19.97 -8.43 5.22
C GLY A 200 19.93 -8.30 6.75
N LEU A 201 19.65 -7.09 7.23
CA LEU A 201 19.50 -6.81 8.65
C LEU A 201 18.48 -7.78 9.30
N PHE A 202 18.89 -8.42 10.40
CA PHE A 202 18.13 -9.46 11.12
C PHE A 202 17.84 -10.76 10.34
N ALA A 203 18.47 -11.01 9.18
CA ALA A 203 18.28 -12.25 8.42
C ALA A 203 18.48 -13.53 9.26
N GLY A 204 19.41 -13.53 10.22
CA GLY A 204 19.65 -14.67 11.11
C GLY A 204 18.58 -14.91 12.19
N LEU A 205 17.55 -14.07 12.28
CA LEU A 205 16.42 -14.23 13.20
C LEU A 205 15.16 -14.79 12.52
N TRP A 206 15.16 -14.91 11.19
CA TRP A 206 14.01 -15.35 10.39
C TRP A 206 14.16 -16.80 9.92
#